data_AF-A0A7S3VEF3-F1
#
_entry.id   AF-A0A7S3VEF3-F1
#
_cell.length_a   1.000
_cell.length_b   1.000
_cell.length_c   1.000
_cell.angle_alpha   90.00
_cell.angle_beta   90.00
_cell.angle_gamma   90.00
#
_symmetry.space_group_name_H-M   'P 1'
#
loop_
_entity.id
_entity.type
_entity.pdbx_description
1 polymer ?
#
loop_
_entity_poly.entity_id
_entity_poly.type
_entity_poly.pdbx_seq_one_letter_code
_entity_poly.pdbx_strand_id
1 'polypeptide(L)'
;MLKNSALLTAALAAFHTVNINGFYLPGVAPRSFHKEDVVELKVNKLTSIHDEYPIEYYRLPFCQPDKGVSMVNENLGEFLSGDRIENSPYKIKMQKDMYCEQVCISHLGRVEPMSHSKMVRAIRRNYHSNWIVDNLPSASKLEDEHGSYVKYSHGFPIGFTANAEDAEEGSKKPEDLRAYVNNHVNIELQYHEVKYHEVDGTGPGTKREKEYRIVRFIVEPFSIKHDFVATFTDDDDGEDYYLDENRKVAKISNPIASCDSSSKEKKHTTYDMVTQSSNGPQPASGKVLFTYDVKWIENEDVSWASRWDIYLSMAEVGVPNKVHWIGIINSLVVIFVLTATIAVVLIRNLRCDLTNKLLAAENKLLTEEHNYKVLTDEECNEDLVKSGWKLVHADVFRPPSNPMMLSVCCGSGMQLLCMSIVTLVLALMGFLSPACRGSFISALLYLFVLMGGVAGYVTSRMYKTFTGQSSQKATILGAFGFPGIAFGVFLIMNMIAIFKESSYAVPFPRILVLILMWLGVSTPLVFIGAHFGFKDGAIEFPVTTSDAPRQIPDQPWFKGWIFTTAMGGILVSFNTCYLEWYFIMSSIW
;
A
#
# COMPACT_ATOMS: atom_id res chain seq x y z
N MET A 1 9.05 -24.91 -36.86
CA MET A 1 8.33 -23.98 -35.98
C MET A 1 7.02 -24.54 -35.41
N LEU A 2 6.26 -25.38 -36.12
CA LEU A 2 4.98 -25.94 -35.63
C LEU A 2 5.07 -26.96 -34.46
N LYS A 3 6.23 -27.56 -34.20
CA LYS A 3 6.40 -28.51 -33.07
C LYS A 3 6.57 -27.84 -31.71
N ASN A 4 7.08 -26.61 -31.66
CA ASN A 4 7.29 -25.89 -30.40
C ASN A 4 6.03 -25.16 -29.92
N SER A 5 5.17 -24.73 -30.85
CA SER A 5 3.87 -24.13 -30.52
C SER A 5 2.91 -25.15 -29.92
N ALA A 6 2.92 -26.39 -30.41
CA ALA A 6 2.09 -27.48 -29.86
C ALA A 6 2.50 -27.90 -28.45
N LEU A 7 3.80 -27.82 -28.11
CA LEU A 7 4.29 -28.14 -26.78
C LEU A 7 3.98 -27.01 -25.78
N LEU A 8 3.98 -25.76 -26.25
CA LEU A 8 3.59 -24.60 -25.45
C LEU A 8 2.09 -24.58 -25.18
N THR A 9 1.26 -24.90 -26.16
CA THR A 9 -0.21 -25.01 -25.98
C THR A 9 -0.59 -26.23 -25.15
N ALA A 10 0.12 -27.35 -25.24
CA ALA A 10 -0.08 -28.49 -24.35
C ALA A 10 0.33 -28.18 -22.90
N ALA A 11 1.41 -27.42 -22.69
CA ALA A 11 1.81 -26.96 -21.37
C ALA A 11 0.81 -25.95 -20.76
N LEU A 12 0.26 -25.04 -21.57
CA LEU A 12 -0.80 -24.10 -21.14
C LEU A 12 -2.13 -24.80 -20.85
N ALA A 13 -2.48 -25.84 -21.62
CA ALA A 13 -3.69 -26.65 -21.37
C ALA A 13 -3.56 -27.54 -20.12
N ALA A 14 -2.35 -28.03 -19.80
CA ALA A 14 -2.10 -28.78 -18.57
C ALA A 14 -2.29 -27.93 -17.30
N PHE A 15 -2.03 -26.62 -17.36
CA PHE A 15 -2.31 -25.70 -16.25
C PHE A 15 -3.81 -25.49 -15.98
N HIS A 16 -4.68 -25.69 -16.99
CA HIS A 16 -6.13 -25.50 -16.86
C HIS A 16 -6.89 -26.72 -16.29
N THR A 17 -6.23 -27.87 -16.09
CA THR A 17 -6.90 -29.11 -15.64
C THR A 17 -6.52 -29.53 -14.22
N VAL A 18 -5.76 -28.70 -13.50
CA VAL A 18 -5.59 -28.88 -12.06
C VAL A 18 -6.90 -28.46 -11.39
N ASN A 19 -7.65 -29.44 -10.89
CA ASN A 19 -8.64 -29.17 -9.83
C ASN A 19 -7.88 -28.57 -8.66
N ILE A 20 -7.90 -27.25 -8.56
CA ILE A 20 -7.39 -26.52 -7.41
C ILE A 20 -8.38 -26.81 -6.28
N ASN A 21 -8.17 -27.92 -5.57
CA ASN A 21 -8.53 -27.95 -4.16
C ASN A 21 -7.74 -26.79 -3.57
N GLY A 22 -8.44 -25.72 -3.17
CA GLY A 22 -7.83 -24.50 -2.64
C GLY A 22 -7.00 -24.84 -1.42
N PHE A 23 -5.73 -25.17 -1.63
CA PHE A 23 -4.75 -25.34 -0.57
C PHE A 23 -4.33 -23.93 -0.19
N TYR A 24 -5.09 -23.35 0.73
CA TYR A 24 -4.69 -22.11 1.39
C TYR A 24 -3.48 -22.48 2.26
N LEU A 25 -2.26 -22.41 1.71
CA LEU A 25 -1.05 -22.33 2.50
C LEU A 25 -1.13 -21.00 3.25
N PRO A 26 -1.40 -20.98 4.56
CA PRO A 26 -1.51 -19.73 5.27
C PRO A 26 -0.12 -19.10 5.29
N GLY A 27 0.04 -17.93 4.67
CA GLY A 27 1.24 -17.11 4.84
C GLY A 27 1.47 -16.69 6.31
N VAL A 28 0.43 -16.74 7.15
CA VAL A 28 0.48 -16.59 8.60
C VAL A 28 -0.13 -17.84 9.26
N ALA A 29 0.63 -18.53 10.11
CA ALA A 29 0.06 -19.58 10.94
C ALA A 29 -0.96 -18.96 11.93
N PRO A 30 -2.17 -19.52 12.07
CA PRO A 30 -3.15 -19.00 13.01
C PRO A 30 -2.61 -19.07 14.43
N ARG A 31 -2.64 -17.96 15.16
CA ARG A 31 -2.34 -17.94 16.59
C ARG A 31 -3.60 -18.35 17.35
N SER A 32 -3.50 -19.47 18.07
CA SER A 32 -4.53 -19.90 19.01
C SER A 32 -4.19 -19.39 20.40
N PHE A 33 -5.22 -19.03 21.16
CA PHE A 33 -5.14 -18.57 22.55
C PHE A 33 -5.88 -19.54 23.47
N HIS A 34 -5.36 -19.76 24.66
CA HIS A 34 -6.06 -20.47 25.74
C HIS A 34 -6.82 -19.47 26.61
N LYS A 35 -7.66 -20.00 27.51
CA LYS A 35 -8.38 -19.19 28.47
C LYS A 35 -7.40 -18.43 29.39
N GLU A 36 -7.67 -17.15 29.62
CA GLU A 36 -6.83 -16.22 30.39
C GLU A 36 -5.44 -15.89 29.81
N ASP A 37 -5.10 -16.39 28.63
CA ASP A 37 -3.87 -16.00 27.94
C ASP A 37 -3.83 -14.48 27.72
N VAL A 38 -2.63 -13.91 27.80
CA VAL A 38 -2.43 -12.48 27.57
C VAL A 38 -2.55 -12.18 26.09
N VAL A 39 -3.50 -11.31 25.74
CA VAL A 39 -3.69 -10.82 24.38
C VAL A 39 -3.00 -9.47 24.27
N GLU A 40 -1.93 -9.41 23.48
CA GLU A 40 -1.14 -8.20 23.29
C GLU A 40 -1.87 -7.22 22.37
N LEU A 41 -2.19 -6.03 22.90
CA LEU A 41 -2.66 -4.90 22.10
C LEU A 41 -1.43 -4.08 21.67
N LYS A 42 -1.27 -3.89 20.36
CA LYS A 42 -0.24 -3.03 19.76
C LYS A 42 -0.89 -1.74 19.25
N VAL A 43 -0.17 -0.64 19.29
CA VAL A 43 -0.61 0.66 18.75
C VAL A 43 0.18 1.00 17.49
N ASN A 44 -0.43 1.70 16.54
CA ASN A 44 0.22 2.21 15.33
C ASN A 44 0.10 3.75 15.25
N LYS A 45 0.69 4.35 14.22
CA LYS A 45 0.61 5.77 13.88
C LYS A 45 -0.84 6.28 13.85
N LEU A 46 -1.00 7.54 14.21
CA LEU A 46 -2.25 8.28 14.12
C LEU A 46 -2.43 8.81 12.70
N THR A 47 -3.60 8.59 12.11
CA THR A 47 -3.93 9.01 10.73
C THR A 47 -5.08 10.01 10.75
N SER A 48 -5.13 10.93 9.79
CA SER A 48 -6.21 11.91 9.67
C SER A 48 -6.77 11.89 8.24
N ILE A 49 -8.06 12.21 8.11
CA ILE A 49 -8.70 12.43 6.80
C ILE A 49 -8.38 13.83 6.26
N HIS A 50 -8.06 14.79 7.15
CA HIS A 50 -7.81 16.18 6.79
C HIS A 50 -6.31 16.51 6.63
N ASP A 51 -5.42 15.69 7.16
CA ASP A 51 -3.98 15.89 7.15
C ASP A 51 -3.28 14.65 6.59
N GLU A 52 -2.44 14.83 5.57
CA GLU A 52 -1.75 13.74 4.87
C GLU A 52 -0.61 13.12 5.70
N TYR A 53 -0.13 13.82 6.74
CA TYR A 53 1.02 13.40 7.52
C TYR A 53 0.62 12.70 8.83
N PRO A 54 0.91 11.41 9.01
CA PRO A 54 0.62 10.69 10.25
C PRO A 54 1.57 11.10 11.37
N ILE A 55 1.04 11.06 12.59
CA ILE A 55 1.74 11.40 13.83
C ILE A 55 2.00 10.12 14.63
N GLU A 56 3.16 10.05 15.29
CA GLU A 56 3.50 8.92 16.15
C GLU A 56 2.56 8.87 17.37
N TYR A 57 2.16 7.67 17.81
CA TYR A 57 1.19 7.52 18.90
C TYR A 57 1.67 8.19 20.18
N TYR A 58 2.85 7.83 20.68
CA TYR A 58 3.41 8.37 21.94
C TYR A 58 3.98 9.80 21.84
N ARG A 59 3.89 10.45 20.67
CA ARG A 59 4.19 11.89 20.55
C ARG A 59 3.09 12.74 21.17
N LEU A 60 1.87 12.22 21.20
CA LEU A 60 0.81 12.74 22.04
C LEU A 60 0.98 12.20 23.47
N PRO A 61 0.57 12.95 24.50
CA PRO A 61 0.68 12.55 25.89
C PRO A 61 -0.34 11.44 26.25
N PHE A 62 -0.23 10.29 25.60
CA PHE A 62 -0.92 9.05 25.98
C PHE A 62 -0.11 8.27 27.02
N CYS A 63 -0.77 7.29 27.65
CA CYS A 63 -0.16 6.42 28.65
C CYS A 63 0.93 5.54 28.03
N GLN A 64 2.15 5.61 28.57
CA GLN A 64 3.26 4.73 28.16
C GLN A 64 3.27 3.45 29.02
N PRO A 65 3.72 2.32 28.48
CA PRO A 65 3.88 1.07 29.23
C PRO A 65 5.04 1.15 30.24
N ASP A 66 4.89 0.46 31.37
CA ASP A 66 5.86 0.47 32.50
C ASP A 66 7.29 0.10 32.03
N LYS A 67 7.45 -0.86 31.12
CA LYS A 67 8.75 -1.31 30.60
C LYS A 67 9.35 -0.42 29.51
N GLY A 68 8.76 0.75 29.27
CA GLY A 68 9.11 1.64 28.17
C GLY A 68 8.56 1.20 26.81
N VAL A 69 8.62 2.12 25.86
CA VAL A 69 8.11 1.94 24.50
C VAL A 69 9.11 1.13 23.68
N SER A 70 8.65 0.02 23.11
CA SER A 70 9.43 -0.84 22.21
C SER A 70 8.71 -1.01 20.87
N MET A 71 9.43 -0.83 19.76
CA MET A 71 8.90 -1.13 18.43
C MET A 71 8.78 -2.64 18.21
N VAL A 72 7.64 -3.08 17.67
CA VAL A 72 7.27 -4.49 17.44
C VAL A 72 7.02 -4.76 15.94
N ASN A 73 7.60 -3.96 15.04
CA ASN A 73 7.55 -4.22 13.60
C ASN A 73 8.18 -5.58 13.26
N GLU A 74 7.49 -6.36 12.44
CA GLU A 74 7.87 -7.74 12.13
C GLU A 74 8.71 -7.81 10.85
N ASN A 75 8.53 -6.87 9.91
CA ASN A 75 9.25 -6.86 8.63
C ASN A 75 9.62 -5.46 8.10
N LEU A 76 10.46 -5.45 7.05
CA LEU A 76 10.96 -4.21 6.43
C LEU A 76 9.85 -3.44 5.70
N GLY A 77 8.87 -4.13 5.12
CA GLY A 77 7.79 -3.51 4.37
C GLY A 77 6.79 -2.74 5.25
N GLU A 78 6.49 -3.21 6.45
CA GLU A 78 5.73 -2.45 7.46
C GLU A 78 6.45 -1.12 7.74
N PHE A 79 7.77 -1.21 7.91
CA PHE A 79 8.60 -0.05 8.15
C PHE A 79 8.57 0.95 6.98
N LEU A 80 8.69 0.46 5.74
CA LEU A 80 8.65 1.29 4.53
C LEU A 80 7.27 1.87 4.22
N SER A 81 6.21 1.22 4.71
CA SER A 81 4.84 1.77 4.73
C SER A 81 4.68 2.86 5.81
N GLY A 82 5.74 3.12 6.57
CA GLY A 82 5.78 4.02 7.71
C GLY A 82 4.84 3.60 8.83
N ASP A 83 4.52 2.30 8.94
CA ASP A 83 3.88 1.76 10.13
C ASP A 83 4.88 1.75 11.29
N ARG A 84 4.44 2.29 12.42
CA ARG A 84 5.21 2.35 13.66
C ARG A 84 4.43 1.61 14.72
N ILE A 85 4.60 0.30 14.72
CA ILE A 85 3.87 -0.59 15.61
C ILE A 85 4.64 -0.66 16.92
N GLU A 86 4.00 -0.21 17.99
CA GLU A 86 4.60 -0.12 19.32
C GLU A 86 3.77 -0.90 20.34
N ASN A 87 4.40 -1.35 21.42
CA ASN A 87 3.70 -2.00 22.54
C ASN A 87 2.77 -1.01 23.24
N SER A 88 1.71 -1.51 23.88
CA SER A 88 0.74 -0.69 24.62
C SER A 88 0.67 -1.06 26.10
N PRO A 89 0.18 -0.16 26.98
CA PRO A 89 -0.01 -0.46 28.40
C PRO A 89 -1.26 -1.31 28.71
N TYR A 90 -2.11 -1.59 27.72
CA TYR A 90 -3.36 -2.32 27.90
C TYR A 90 -3.09 -3.82 28.12
N LYS A 91 -3.65 -4.39 29.19
CA LYS A 91 -3.44 -5.79 29.58
C LYS A 91 -4.74 -6.57 29.41
N ILE A 92 -4.94 -7.13 28.22
CA ILE A 92 -6.15 -7.90 27.89
C ILE A 92 -5.91 -9.37 28.21
N LYS A 93 -6.90 -10.04 28.81
CA LYS A 93 -6.89 -11.48 29.06
C LYS A 93 -8.01 -12.16 28.28
N MET A 94 -7.69 -13.29 27.65
CA MET A 94 -8.63 -14.05 26.84
C MET A 94 -9.84 -14.54 27.66
N GLN A 95 -11.05 -14.35 27.14
CA GLN A 95 -12.32 -14.76 27.76
C GLN A 95 -12.61 -14.16 29.15
N LYS A 96 -11.94 -13.05 29.49
CA LYS A 96 -12.15 -12.34 30.76
C LYS A 96 -12.68 -10.95 30.47
N ASP A 97 -13.95 -10.74 30.77
CA ASP A 97 -14.56 -9.41 30.72
C ASP A 97 -13.94 -8.51 31.79
N MET A 98 -13.59 -7.29 31.38
CA MET A 98 -12.98 -6.28 32.23
C MET A 98 -13.84 -5.01 32.19
N TYR A 99 -13.97 -4.35 33.34
CA TYR A 99 -14.85 -3.20 33.52
C TYR A 99 -14.08 -2.07 34.19
N CYS A 100 -14.00 -0.95 33.50
CA CYS A 100 -13.34 0.31 33.87
C CYS A 100 -11.95 0.10 34.47
N GLU A 101 -11.12 -0.65 33.77
CA GLU A 101 -9.72 -0.82 34.13
C GLU A 101 -8.98 0.50 33.89
N GLN A 102 -8.22 0.94 34.90
CA GLN A 102 -7.48 2.20 34.84
C GLN A 102 -6.11 1.97 34.22
N VAL A 103 -5.76 2.77 33.20
CA VAL A 103 -4.47 2.67 32.50
C VAL A 103 -3.44 3.57 33.18
N CYS A 104 -3.66 4.88 33.11
CA CYS A 104 -2.80 5.88 33.72
C CYS A 104 -3.50 7.23 33.84
N ILE A 105 -2.86 8.14 34.58
CA ILE A 105 -3.21 9.57 34.63
C ILE A 105 -2.21 10.32 33.77
N SER A 106 -2.69 10.95 32.70
CA SER A 106 -1.85 11.77 31.81
C SER A 106 -2.14 13.25 31.95
N HIS A 107 -1.14 14.08 31.66
CA HIS A 107 -1.23 15.53 31.67
C HIS A 107 -1.27 16.06 30.24
N LEU A 108 -2.43 16.55 29.78
CA LEU A 108 -2.64 17.05 28.41
C LEU A 108 -2.15 18.49 28.19
N GLY A 109 -1.53 19.11 29.20
CA GLY A 109 -1.02 20.49 29.17
C GLY A 109 -1.87 21.50 29.96
N ARG A 110 -1.36 22.74 30.09
CA ARG A 110 -2.04 23.84 30.81
C ARG A 110 -3.30 24.30 30.07
N VAL A 111 -4.27 24.77 30.85
CA VAL A 111 -5.62 25.18 30.42
C VAL A 111 -5.59 26.40 29.51
N GLU A 112 -4.53 27.20 29.50
CA GLU A 112 -4.44 28.42 28.70
C GLU A 112 -3.04 28.71 28.13
N PRO A 113 -2.95 29.27 26.89
CA PRO A 113 -4.03 29.40 25.90
C PRO A 113 -4.22 28.06 25.15
N MET A 114 -5.46 27.60 25.12
CA MET A 114 -5.93 26.31 24.56
C MET A 114 -5.57 26.06 23.09
N SER A 115 -5.11 27.08 22.35
CA SER A 115 -4.89 27.04 20.89
C SER A 115 -3.60 26.31 20.45
N HIS A 116 -2.63 26.09 21.35
CA HIS A 116 -1.31 25.56 20.97
C HIS A 116 -0.96 24.15 21.49
N SER A 117 -1.82 23.48 22.26
CA SER A 117 -1.51 22.11 22.71
C SER A 117 -1.52 21.15 21.52
N LYS A 118 -0.53 20.24 21.46
CA LYS A 118 -0.40 19.26 20.37
C LYS A 118 -1.66 18.38 20.27
N MET A 119 -2.26 18.05 21.41
CA MET A 119 -3.50 17.26 21.51
C MET A 119 -4.71 17.99 20.91
N VAL A 120 -4.94 19.26 21.25
CA VAL A 120 -6.06 20.03 20.72
C VAL A 120 -5.93 20.21 19.20
N ARG A 121 -4.71 20.43 18.70
CA ARG A 121 -4.45 20.49 17.25
C ARG A 121 -4.74 19.15 16.57
N ALA A 122 -4.37 18.03 17.18
CA ALA A 122 -4.67 16.71 16.64
C ALA A 122 -6.18 16.42 16.65
N ILE A 123 -6.90 16.81 17.70
CA ILE A 123 -8.37 16.64 17.76
C ILE A 123 -9.06 17.50 16.67
N ARG A 124 -8.66 18.76 16.53
CA ARG A 124 -9.21 19.67 15.49
C ARG A 124 -8.94 19.20 14.06
N ARG A 125 -7.83 18.50 13.84
CA ARG A 125 -7.49 17.86 12.56
C ARG A 125 -8.10 16.48 12.41
N ASN A 126 -8.96 16.03 13.33
CA ASN A 126 -9.61 14.73 13.29
C ASN A 126 -8.62 13.56 13.09
N TYR A 127 -7.62 13.47 13.97
CA TYR A 127 -6.73 12.31 13.99
C TYR A 127 -7.43 11.11 14.63
N HIS A 128 -7.26 9.94 14.00
CA HIS A 128 -7.75 8.64 14.43
C HIS A 128 -6.60 7.81 14.99
N SER A 129 -6.89 7.06 16.05
CA SER A 129 -5.99 6.08 16.62
C SER A 129 -6.19 4.73 15.95
N ASN A 130 -5.09 4.10 15.55
CA ASN A 130 -5.07 2.79 14.91
C ASN A 130 -4.47 1.77 15.87
N TRP A 131 -5.29 0.86 16.38
CA TRP A 131 -4.85 -0.23 17.25
C TRP A 131 -4.82 -1.56 16.49
N ILE A 132 -4.07 -2.52 17.03
CA ILE A 132 -3.84 -3.81 16.40
C ILE A 132 -3.89 -4.91 17.47
N VAL A 133 -4.68 -5.95 17.20
CA VAL A 133 -4.74 -7.18 18.01
C VAL A 133 -4.72 -8.37 17.07
N ASP A 134 -3.81 -9.33 17.28
CA ASP A 134 -3.67 -10.53 16.43
C ASP A 134 -3.65 -10.23 14.90
N ASN A 135 -2.90 -9.19 14.54
CA ASN A 135 -2.80 -8.61 13.19
C ASN A 135 -4.09 -8.00 12.61
N LEU A 136 -5.21 -7.97 13.35
CA LEU A 136 -6.44 -7.28 12.96
C LEU A 136 -6.38 -5.79 13.36
N PRO A 137 -6.75 -4.86 12.46
CA PRO A 137 -6.85 -3.45 12.81
C PRO A 137 -8.12 -3.18 13.64
N SER A 138 -8.09 -2.16 14.49
CA SER A 138 -9.29 -1.68 15.18
C SER A 138 -10.27 -1.08 14.18
N ALA A 139 -11.55 -1.41 14.35
CA ALA A 139 -12.64 -0.71 13.68
C ALA A 139 -13.56 -0.03 14.69
N SER A 140 -14.04 1.17 14.38
CA SER A 140 -15.12 1.80 15.14
C SER A 140 -16.44 1.67 14.39
N LYS A 141 -17.53 1.50 15.14
CA LYS A 141 -18.90 1.56 14.61
C LYS A 141 -19.29 3.03 14.39
N LEU A 142 -19.80 3.32 13.20
CA LEU A 142 -20.47 4.56 12.83
C LEU A 142 -21.94 4.23 12.63
N GLU A 143 -22.78 4.76 13.48
CA GLU A 143 -24.23 4.67 13.30
C GLU A 143 -24.67 5.77 12.32
N ASP A 144 -25.44 5.37 11.30
CA ASP A 144 -26.10 6.33 10.40
C ASP A 144 -27.22 7.07 11.16
N GLU A 145 -27.53 8.31 10.78
CA GLU A 145 -28.54 9.17 11.46
C GLU A 145 -29.94 8.53 11.51
N HIS A 146 -30.19 7.51 10.68
CA HIS A 146 -31.45 6.76 10.60
C HIS A 146 -31.38 5.35 11.21
N GLY A 147 -30.27 4.99 11.89
CA GLY A 147 -30.11 3.73 12.63
C GLY A 147 -30.22 2.44 11.81
N SER A 148 -30.30 2.53 10.47
CA SER A 148 -30.62 1.37 9.62
C SER A 148 -29.39 0.54 9.22
N TYR A 149 -28.19 1.13 9.23
CA TYR A 149 -26.95 0.42 8.90
C TYR A 149 -25.80 0.86 9.81
N VAL A 150 -25.08 -0.12 10.38
CA VAL A 150 -23.83 0.11 11.10
C VAL A 150 -22.70 0.12 10.08
N LYS A 151 -22.15 1.30 9.81
CA LYS A 151 -20.93 1.43 9.02
C LYS A 151 -19.74 1.21 9.94
N TYR A 152 -18.66 0.63 9.43
CA TYR A 152 -17.41 0.52 10.18
C TYR A 152 -16.35 1.41 9.54
N SER A 153 -15.53 2.05 10.37
CA SER A 153 -14.35 2.81 9.92
C SER A 153 -13.08 2.26 10.55
N HIS A 154 -11.97 2.37 9.82
CA HIS A 154 -10.65 2.05 10.36
C HIS A 154 -10.23 3.06 11.44
N GLY A 155 -9.71 2.52 12.54
CA GLY A 155 -9.34 3.31 13.70
C GLY A 155 -10.54 3.95 14.38
N PHE A 156 -10.28 4.81 15.36
CA PHE A 156 -11.31 5.57 16.07
C PHE A 156 -10.80 6.98 16.38
N PRO A 157 -11.65 8.01 16.40
CA PRO A 157 -11.21 9.39 16.64
C PRO A 157 -10.64 9.55 18.05
N ILE A 158 -9.53 10.29 18.18
CA ILE A 158 -8.92 10.57 19.50
C ILE A 158 -9.78 11.52 20.37
N GLY A 159 -10.75 12.19 19.75
CA GLY A 159 -11.61 13.17 20.39
C GLY A 159 -12.51 13.84 19.36
N PHE A 160 -13.33 14.78 19.83
CA PHE A 160 -14.25 15.53 18.99
C PHE A 160 -14.26 16.99 19.41
N THR A 161 -14.71 17.86 18.51
CA THR A 161 -14.93 19.28 18.79
C THR A 161 -16.42 19.54 18.93
N ALA A 162 -16.83 20.13 20.04
CA ALA A 162 -18.21 20.53 20.28
C ALA A 162 -18.27 21.97 20.83
N ASN A 163 -19.45 22.58 20.76
CA ASN A 163 -19.69 23.84 21.44
C ASN A 163 -19.48 23.63 22.95
N ALA A 164 -18.87 24.59 23.63
CA ALA A 164 -18.82 24.53 25.08
C ALA A 164 -20.25 24.52 25.63
N GLU A 165 -20.53 23.74 26.66
CA GLU A 165 -21.85 23.67 27.31
C GLU A 165 -22.32 25.05 27.80
N ASP A 166 -21.38 25.98 28.03
CA ASP A 166 -21.61 27.37 28.45
C ASP A 166 -21.70 28.38 27.27
N ALA A 167 -21.64 27.94 26.01
CA ALA A 167 -21.64 28.84 24.86
C ALA A 167 -23.06 29.19 24.41
N GLU A 168 -23.40 30.48 24.42
CA GLU A 168 -24.62 31.00 23.80
C GLU A 168 -24.74 30.56 22.34
N GLU A 169 -25.96 30.22 21.92
CA GLU A 169 -26.36 29.51 20.68
C GLU A 169 -26.04 30.26 19.36
N GLY A 170 -25.17 31.27 19.38
CA GLY A 170 -24.85 32.20 18.30
C GLY A 170 -23.42 32.16 17.72
N SER A 171 -22.45 31.51 18.36
CA SER A 171 -21.03 31.57 17.94
C SER A 171 -20.67 30.48 16.92
N LYS A 172 -21.17 30.60 15.68
CA LYS A 172 -20.95 29.64 14.59
C LYS A 172 -19.59 29.80 13.88
N LYS A 173 -18.48 29.91 14.62
CA LYS A 173 -17.14 29.87 14.02
C LYS A 173 -16.40 28.60 14.47
N PRO A 174 -15.78 27.84 13.55
CA PRO A 174 -15.09 26.59 13.89
C PRO A 174 -13.88 26.79 14.81
N GLU A 175 -13.42 28.03 14.98
CA GLU A 175 -12.26 28.41 15.79
C GLU A 175 -12.58 28.46 17.30
N ASP A 176 -13.85 28.67 17.66
CA ASP A 176 -14.35 28.80 19.04
C ASP A 176 -14.81 27.44 19.63
N LEU A 177 -14.80 26.37 18.83
CA LEU A 177 -15.17 25.03 19.29
C LEU A 177 -14.15 24.49 20.30
N ARG A 178 -14.66 23.96 21.41
CA ARG A 178 -13.86 23.34 22.46
C ARG A 178 -13.55 21.90 22.07
N ALA A 179 -12.30 21.49 22.23
CA ALA A 179 -11.87 20.13 21.96
C ALA A 179 -12.04 19.24 23.20
N TYR A 180 -12.67 18.09 22.99
CA TYR A 180 -12.89 17.04 23.97
C TYR A 180 -12.09 15.80 23.59
N VAL A 181 -11.54 15.11 24.59
CA VAL A 181 -10.71 13.91 24.39
C VAL A 181 -11.50 12.65 24.71
N ASN A 182 -11.32 11.61 23.91
CA ASN A 182 -11.82 10.27 24.21
C ASN A 182 -10.82 9.58 25.15
N ASN A 183 -11.17 9.53 26.43
CA ASN A 183 -10.32 8.97 27.49
C ASN A 183 -10.80 7.60 27.98
N HIS A 184 -12.05 7.23 27.71
CA HIS A 184 -12.58 5.91 27.98
C HIS A 184 -12.79 5.15 26.67
N VAL A 185 -12.40 3.89 26.63
CA VAL A 185 -12.51 3.08 25.42
C VAL A 185 -13.09 1.70 25.74
N ASN A 186 -14.16 1.33 25.05
CA ASN A 186 -14.72 -0.01 25.14
C ASN A 186 -14.15 -0.89 24.02
N ILE A 187 -13.46 -1.95 24.40
CA ILE A 187 -12.80 -2.91 23.51
C ILE A 187 -13.70 -4.12 23.37
N GLU A 188 -14.29 -4.30 22.20
CA GLU A 188 -15.10 -5.47 21.86
C GLU A 188 -14.26 -6.44 21.02
N LEU A 189 -13.99 -7.61 21.58
CA LEU A 189 -13.26 -8.68 20.90
C LEU A 189 -14.20 -9.85 20.64
N GLN A 190 -14.34 -10.20 19.36
CA GLN A 190 -15.09 -11.38 18.96
C GLN A 190 -14.14 -12.55 18.75
N TYR A 191 -14.51 -13.72 19.27
CA TYR A 191 -13.70 -14.92 19.20
C TYR A 191 -14.51 -16.13 18.77
N HIS A 192 -13.79 -17.14 18.29
CA HIS A 192 -14.32 -18.41 17.83
C HIS A 192 -13.55 -19.56 18.48
N GLU A 193 -14.25 -20.57 19.02
CA GLU A 193 -13.64 -21.80 19.52
C GLU A 193 -13.22 -22.70 18.36
N VAL A 194 -11.97 -23.16 18.36
CA VAL A 194 -11.46 -24.07 17.32
C VAL A 194 -12.07 -25.45 17.52
N LYS A 195 -13.07 -25.79 16.70
CA LYS A 195 -13.64 -27.13 16.64
C LYS A 195 -12.67 -28.06 15.90
N TYR A 196 -11.99 -28.94 16.64
CA TYR A 196 -11.24 -30.04 16.02
C TYR A 196 -12.23 -31.10 15.54
N HIS A 197 -12.21 -31.45 14.26
CA HIS A 197 -12.79 -32.71 13.83
C HIS A 197 -11.99 -33.84 14.48
N GLU A 198 -12.67 -34.64 15.32
CA GLU A 198 -12.13 -35.92 15.77
C GLU A 198 -11.85 -36.75 14.52
N VAL A 199 -10.57 -36.91 14.19
CA VAL A 199 -10.15 -37.93 13.24
C VAL A 199 -10.34 -39.25 13.98
N ASP A 200 -11.33 -40.02 13.56
CA ASP A 200 -11.60 -41.38 14.03
C ASP A 200 -10.29 -42.17 14.08
N GLY A 201 -9.76 -42.42 15.28
CA GLY A 201 -8.60 -43.31 15.46
C GLY A 201 -7.63 -43.02 16.60
N THR A 202 -7.67 -41.86 17.27
CA THR A 202 -6.88 -41.64 18.50
C THR A 202 -7.75 -41.77 19.73
N GLY A 203 -7.38 -42.70 20.62
CA GLY A 203 -8.20 -43.23 21.69
C GLY A 203 -8.76 -42.22 22.72
N PRO A 204 -9.71 -42.67 23.57
CA PRO A 204 -10.39 -41.82 24.52
C PRO A 204 -9.43 -41.47 25.67
N GLY A 205 -9.02 -40.21 25.81
CA GLY A 205 -8.28 -39.82 27.01
C GLY A 205 -7.56 -38.47 27.04
N THR A 206 -7.20 -37.86 25.92
CA THR A 206 -6.60 -36.52 25.95
C THR A 206 -7.68 -35.45 25.78
N LYS A 207 -8.17 -34.89 26.90
CA LYS A 207 -8.87 -33.59 26.90
C LYS A 207 -7.93 -32.58 26.25
N ARG A 208 -8.12 -32.27 24.97
CA ARG A 208 -7.45 -31.13 24.34
C ARG A 208 -7.99 -29.88 25.00
N GLU A 209 -7.10 -28.99 25.43
CA GLU A 209 -7.52 -27.69 25.93
C GLU A 209 -8.24 -26.92 24.81
N LYS A 210 -9.28 -26.18 25.18
CA LYS A 210 -10.04 -25.40 24.22
C LYS A 210 -9.16 -24.26 23.72
N GLU A 211 -8.93 -24.23 22.41
CA GLU A 211 -8.23 -23.17 21.73
C GLU A 211 -9.23 -22.16 21.16
N TYR A 212 -8.95 -20.88 21.34
CA TYR A 212 -9.77 -19.79 20.85
C TYR A 212 -8.99 -18.94 19.85
N ARG A 213 -9.68 -18.44 18.83
CA ARG A 213 -9.11 -17.54 17.81
C ARG A 213 -9.89 -16.25 17.76
N ILE A 214 -9.18 -15.14 17.67
CA ILE A 214 -9.78 -13.81 17.56
C ILE A 214 -10.17 -13.57 16.10
N VAL A 215 -11.44 -13.22 15.89
CA VAL A 215 -12.01 -13.02 14.55
C VAL A 215 -12.36 -11.55 14.30
N ARG A 216 -12.71 -10.79 15.33
CA ARG A 216 -13.05 -9.37 15.18
C ARG A 216 -12.55 -8.54 16.34
N PHE A 217 -12.16 -7.32 16.03
CA PHE A 217 -11.70 -6.30 16.94
C PHE A 217 -12.38 -4.97 16.64
N ILE A 218 -13.25 -4.56 17.56
CA ILE A 218 -14.02 -3.32 17.50
C ILE A 218 -13.66 -2.46 18.71
N VAL A 219 -13.60 -1.15 18.49
CA VAL A 219 -13.30 -0.16 19.51
C VAL A 219 -14.35 0.95 19.49
N GLU A 220 -14.98 1.18 20.64
CA GLU A 220 -15.97 2.23 20.84
C GLU A 220 -15.39 3.30 21.79
N PRO A 221 -15.09 4.51 21.30
CA PRO A 221 -14.51 5.56 22.12
C PRO A 221 -15.59 6.39 22.84
N PHE A 222 -15.31 6.76 24.08
CA PHE A 222 -16.15 7.64 24.90
C PHE A 222 -15.32 8.75 25.56
N SER A 223 -15.94 9.92 25.71
CA SER A 223 -15.37 11.04 26.48
C SER A 223 -16.10 11.17 27.81
N ILE A 224 -15.38 10.99 28.90
CA ILE A 224 -15.94 10.91 30.26
C ILE A 224 -15.11 11.78 31.20
N LYS A 225 -15.73 12.81 31.79
CA LYS A 225 -15.10 13.60 32.85
C LYS A 225 -15.09 12.84 34.17
N HIS A 226 -13.95 12.23 34.49
CA HIS A 226 -13.71 11.63 35.80
C HIS A 226 -13.20 12.68 36.77
N ASP A 227 -13.88 12.85 37.90
CA ASP A 227 -13.34 13.53 39.06
C ASP A 227 -12.60 12.48 39.89
N PHE A 228 -11.29 12.62 40.01
CA PHE A 228 -10.45 11.60 40.63
C PHE A 228 -9.38 12.19 41.55
N VAL A 229 -9.10 11.47 42.63
CA VAL A 229 -7.98 11.73 43.51
C VAL A 229 -6.96 10.61 43.31
N ALA A 230 -5.75 10.97 42.91
CA ALA A 230 -4.66 10.01 42.80
C ALA A 230 -4.38 9.43 44.19
N THR A 231 -4.61 8.12 44.36
CA THR A 231 -4.21 7.42 45.58
C THR A 231 -2.79 6.94 45.36
N PHE A 232 -1.86 7.45 46.17
CA PHE A 232 -0.54 6.85 46.29
C PHE A 232 -0.69 5.67 47.25
N THR A 233 -0.11 4.52 46.90
CA THR A 233 0.07 3.45 47.88
C THR A 233 1.32 3.83 48.66
N ASP A 234 1.11 4.42 49.82
CA ASP A 234 2.17 4.74 50.78
C ASP A 234 2.61 3.42 51.44
N ASP A 235 3.46 2.66 50.75
CA ASP A 235 4.22 1.55 51.34
C ASP A 235 5.72 1.74 50.99
N ASP A 236 6.28 2.92 51.25
CA ASP A 236 7.71 3.03 51.58
C ASP A 236 8.02 4.36 52.28
N ASP A 237 8.48 4.27 53.53
CA ASP A 237 8.93 5.39 54.34
C ASP A 237 10.38 5.73 53.96
N GLY A 238 10.61 6.65 53.02
CA GLY A 238 11.98 7.07 52.73
C GLY A 238 12.13 8.15 51.65
N GLU A 239 12.79 9.24 52.02
CA GLU A 239 13.26 10.30 51.10
C GLU A 239 14.13 9.73 49.98
N ASP A 240 13.75 9.94 48.71
CA ASP A 240 14.65 10.48 47.69
C ASP A 240 13.94 10.80 46.36
N TYR A 241 14.44 11.83 45.67
CA TYR A 241 14.08 12.18 44.30
C TYR A 241 14.44 11.02 43.35
N TYR A 242 13.46 10.36 42.73
CA TYR A 242 13.36 9.97 41.30
C TYR A 242 12.01 9.24 41.10
N LEU A 243 11.39 9.43 39.93
CA LEU A 243 10.07 8.92 39.55
C LEU A 243 10.03 7.38 39.58
N ASP A 244 9.36 6.78 40.58
CA ASP A 244 9.14 5.32 40.63
C ASP A 244 7.65 4.92 40.48
N GLU A 245 7.40 4.40 39.28
CA GLU A 245 6.54 3.31 38.79
C GLU A 245 5.51 2.55 39.65
N ASN A 246 4.88 3.11 40.68
CA ASN A 246 3.73 2.44 41.32
C ASN A 246 2.37 2.96 40.80
N ARG A 247 1.60 2.07 40.15
CA ARG A 247 0.25 2.28 39.58
C ARG A 247 -0.60 3.22 40.46
N LYS A 248 -0.83 4.44 39.99
CA LYS A 248 -1.77 5.38 40.60
C LYS A 248 -3.19 4.93 40.29
N VAL A 249 -3.70 3.95 41.03
CA VAL A 249 -5.14 3.69 41.05
C VAL A 249 -5.77 4.97 41.62
N ALA A 250 -6.57 5.65 40.81
CA ALA A 250 -7.27 6.84 41.24
C ALA A 250 -8.61 6.44 41.84
N LYS A 251 -8.94 7.00 43.00
CA LYS A 251 -10.29 6.90 43.55
C LYS A 251 -11.16 7.88 42.77
N ILE A 252 -12.12 7.36 42.02
CA ILE A 252 -13.08 8.15 41.24
C ILE A 252 -14.21 8.57 42.18
N SER A 253 -14.42 9.88 42.33
CA SER A 253 -15.50 10.43 43.17
C SER A 253 -16.87 10.38 42.49
N ASN A 254 -16.91 10.33 41.15
CA ASN A 254 -18.12 10.22 40.33
C ASN A 254 -18.11 8.92 39.48
N PRO A 255 -18.12 7.72 40.09
CA PRO A 255 -18.03 6.48 39.34
C PRO A 255 -19.28 6.26 38.48
N ILE A 256 -19.06 5.94 37.21
CA ILE A 256 -20.11 5.41 36.32
C ILE A 256 -20.38 3.96 36.72
N ALA A 257 -21.54 3.40 36.38
CA ALA A 257 -21.90 2.02 36.71
C ALA A 257 -20.84 0.96 36.34
N SER A 258 -20.05 1.18 35.27
CA SER A 258 -18.91 0.31 34.91
C SER A 258 -17.70 0.49 35.84
N CYS A 259 -17.48 1.72 36.34
CA CYS A 259 -16.37 2.10 37.22
C CYS A 259 -16.67 1.97 38.71
N ASP A 260 -17.93 1.69 39.07
CA ASP A 260 -18.32 1.53 40.46
C ASP A 260 -17.91 0.15 40.99
N SER A 261 -16.88 0.14 41.83
CA SER A 261 -16.41 -1.06 42.52
C SER A 261 -17.45 -1.66 43.49
N SER A 262 -18.45 -0.90 43.91
CA SER A 262 -19.46 -1.30 44.90
C SER A 262 -20.72 -1.94 44.29
N SER A 263 -20.89 -1.81 42.97
CA SER A 263 -21.99 -2.43 42.22
C SER A 263 -21.86 -3.96 42.18
N LYS A 264 -22.96 -4.67 42.48
CA LYS A 264 -23.05 -6.14 42.39
C LYS A 264 -23.17 -6.65 40.94
N GLU A 265 -23.64 -5.81 40.02
CA GLU A 265 -23.76 -6.13 38.60
C GLU A 265 -22.95 -5.12 37.78
N LYS A 266 -21.74 -5.51 37.37
CA LYS A 266 -20.93 -4.69 36.47
C LYS A 266 -21.52 -4.78 35.06
N LYS A 267 -21.80 -3.62 34.47
CA LYS A 267 -22.25 -3.49 33.08
C LYS A 267 -21.21 -2.69 32.30
N HIS A 268 -20.96 -3.08 31.05
CA HIS A 268 -20.09 -2.32 30.15
C HIS A 268 -20.65 -0.93 29.91
N THR A 269 -19.76 0.04 29.70
CA THR A 269 -20.16 1.40 29.33
C THR A 269 -21.01 1.40 28.07
N THR A 270 -22.17 2.05 28.16
CA THR A 270 -23.11 2.23 27.05
C THR A 270 -23.33 3.72 26.86
N TYR A 271 -23.68 4.15 25.64
CA TYR A 271 -23.92 5.56 25.32
C TYR A 271 -24.93 6.24 26.27
N ASP A 272 -25.99 5.52 26.63
CA ASP A 272 -26.99 5.98 27.60
C ASP A 272 -26.40 6.26 28.99
N MET A 273 -25.42 5.46 29.43
CA MET A 273 -24.79 5.64 30.73
C MET A 273 -23.90 6.88 30.77
N VAL A 274 -23.30 7.25 29.63
CA VAL A 274 -22.45 8.44 29.53
C VAL A 274 -23.33 9.69 29.45
N THR A 275 -24.37 9.67 28.61
CA THR A 275 -25.26 10.83 28.40
C THR A 275 -26.22 11.11 29.56
N GLN A 276 -26.65 10.09 30.29
CA GLN A 276 -27.51 10.25 31.48
C GLN A 276 -26.72 10.54 32.75
N SER A 277 -25.41 10.28 32.76
CA SER A 277 -24.58 10.65 33.91
C SER A 277 -24.44 12.17 34.01
N SER A 278 -24.31 12.70 35.24
CA SER A 278 -23.95 14.11 35.47
C SER A 278 -22.54 14.47 34.96
N ASN A 279 -21.83 13.54 34.34
CA ASN A 279 -20.46 13.71 33.90
C ASN A 279 -20.48 14.25 32.48
N GLY A 280 -20.21 15.55 32.33
CA GLY A 280 -19.98 16.14 31.01
C GLY A 280 -18.76 15.53 30.30
N PRO A 281 -18.55 15.84 29.02
CA PRO A 281 -17.40 15.34 28.26
C PRO A 281 -16.08 15.92 28.80
N GLN A 282 -15.00 15.13 28.71
CA GLN A 282 -13.69 15.52 29.25
C GLN A 282 -13.02 16.53 28.30
N PRO A 283 -12.73 17.77 28.74
CA PRO A 283 -11.99 18.70 27.91
C PRO A 283 -10.57 18.18 27.68
N ALA A 284 -10.01 18.45 26.49
CA ALA A 284 -8.65 18.06 26.10
C ALA A 284 -7.56 18.92 26.78
N SER A 285 -7.65 19.10 28.09
CA SER A 285 -6.75 19.89 28.91
C SER A 285 -6.69 19.39 30.35
N GLY A 286 -5.60 19.68 31.05
CA GLY A 286 -5.43 19.30 32.45
C GLY A 286 -5.02 17.83 32.63
N LYS A 287 -5.35 17.28 33.80
CA LYS A 287 -5.11 15.87 34.13
C LYS A 287 -6.28 15.04 33.63
N VAL A 288 -6.01 13.96 32.91
CA VAL A 288 -7.02 13.05 32.37
C VAL A 288 -6.69 11.63 32.79
N LEU A 289 -7.69 10.94 33.33
CA LEU A 289 -7.62 9.51 33.64
C LEU A 289 -8.08 8.73 32.41
N PHE A 290 -7.22 7.84 31.91
CA PHE A 290 -7.55 6.91 30.83
C PHE A 290 -8.03 5.58 31.40
N THR A 291 -9.17 5.12 30.92
CA THR A 291 -9.82 3.88 31.37
C THR A 291 -10.31 3.05 30.18
N TYR A 292 -10.51 1.75 30.37
CA TYR A 292 -11.02 0.89 29.32
C TYR A 292 -11.89 -0.26 29.84
N ASP A 293 -12.81 -0.70 28.98
CA ASP A 293 -13.64 -1.89 29.17
C ASP A 293 -13.21 -2.93 28.14
N VAL A 294 -13.30 -4.22 28.50
CA VAL A 294 -13.09 -5.33 27.56
C VAL A 294 -14.30 -6.23 27.58
N LYS A 295 -14.94 -6.39 26.43
CA LYS A 295 -16.10 -7.24 26.22
C LYS A 295 -15.75 -8.37 25.24
N TRP A 296 -15.93 -9.61 25.68
CA TRP A 296 -15.78 -10.79 24.83
C TRP A 296 -17.12 -11.26 24.28
N ILE A 297 -17.20 -11.47 22.97
CA ILE A 297 -18.39 -12.00 22.31
C ILE A 297 -18.01 -13.22 21.49
N GLU A 298 -18.70 -14.33 21.71
CA GLU A 298 -18.50 -15.53 20.89
C GLU A 298 -19.24 -15.37 19.55
N ASN A 299 -18.56 -15.64 18.44
CA ASN A 299 -19.13 -15.59 17.10
C ASN A 299 -18.78 -16.87 16.34
N GLU A 300 -19.79 -17.72 16.11
CA GLU A 300 -19.62 -18.99 15.40
C GLU A 300 -19.67 -18.86 13.88
N ASP A 301 -20.26 -17.78 13.35
CA ASP A 301 -20.54 -17.63 11.92
C ASP A 301 -19.30 -17.21 11.11
N VAL A 302 -18.33 -16.56 11.76
CA VAL A 302 -17.14 -16.03 11.10
C VAL A 302 -15.98 -17.02 11.23
N SER A 303 -15.61 -17.64 10.11
CA SER A 303 -14.41 -18.47 10.04
C SER A 303 -13.14 -17.62 10.19
N TRP A 304 -12.06 -18.22 10.72
CA TRP A 304 -10.76 -17.53 10.81
C TRP A 304 -10.24 -17.03 9.45
N ALA A 305 -10.52 -17.75 8.36
CA ALA A 305 -10.07 -17.38 7.02
C ALA A 305 -10.78 -16.13 6.48
N SER A 306 -12.07 -15.96 6.78
CA SER A 306 -12.90 -14.83 6.31
C SER A 306 -12.88 -13.63 7.27
N ARG A 307 -12.04 -13.65 8.31
CA ARG A 307 -12.03 -12.60 9.35
C ARG A 307 -11.65 -11.20 8.83
N TRP A 308 -10.91 -11.15 7.72
CA TRP A 308 -10.47 -9.90 7.09
C TRP A 308 -11.54 -9.26 6.19
N ASP A 309 -12.56 -10.00 5.75
CA ASP A 309 -13.51 -9.54 4.74
C ASP A 309 -14.22 -8.24 5.14
N ILE A 310 -14.57 -8.11 6.43
CA ILE A 310 -15.24 -6.93 6.95
C ILE A 310 -14.30 -5.71 6.91
N TYR A 311 -13.04 -5.89 7.28
CA TYR A 311 -12.03 -4.81 7.23
C TYR A 311 -11.68 -4.41 5.79
N LEU A 312 -11.69 -5.36 4.85
CA LEU A 312 -11.50 -5.06 3.44
C LEU A 312 -12.70 -4.30 2.88
N SER A 313 -13.92 -4.70 3.25
CA SER A 313 -15.14 -4.00 2.86
C SER A 313 -15.24 -2.59 3.44
N MET A 314 -14.58 -2.28 4.57
CA MET A 314 -14.50 -0.94 5.15
C MET A 314 -13.73 0.05 4.27
N ALA A 315 -12.60 -0.39 3.72
CA ALA A 315 -11.83 0.41 2.77
C ALA A 315 -12.63 0.71 1.48
N GLU A 316 -13.53 -0.20 1.09
CA GLU A 316 -14.42 -0.04 -0.06
C GLU A 316 -15.61 0.91 0.19
N VAL A 317 -15.93 1.29 1.44
CA VAL A 317 -17.13 2.13 1.72
C VAL A 317 -16.99 3.57 1.22
N GLY A 318 -15.81 3.97 0.74
CA GLY A 318 -15.63 5.24 0.01
C GLY A 318 -16.00 5.16 -1.48
N VAL A 319 -16.08 3.95 -2.06
CA VAL A 319 -16.19 3.75 -3.51
C VAL A 319 -17.13 2.56 -3.80
N PRO A 320 -18.38 2.80 -4.23
CA PRO A 320 -19.29 1.70 -4.54
C PRO A 320 -18.72 0.83 -5.67
N ASN A 321 -18.96 -0.49 -5.64
CA ASN A 321 -18.58 -1.45 -6.70
C ASN A 321 -18.89 -0.98 -8.14
N LYS A 322 -19.88 -0.08 -8.27
CA LYS A 322 -20.23 0.61 -9.52
C LYS A 322 -19.04 1.34 -10.16
N VAL A 323 -18.11 1.88 -9.39
CA VAL A 323 -16.95 2.64 -9.92
C VAL A 323 -15.91 1.71 -10.54
N HIS A 324 -15.69 0.51 -10.01
CA HIS A 324 -14.79 -0.49 -10.64
C HIS A 324 -15.29 -0.90 -12.04
N TRP A 325 -16.60 -1.10 -12.20
CA TRP A 325 -17.19 -1.39 -13.51
C TRP A 325 -17.08 -0.21 -14.48
N ILE A 326 -17.14 1.03 -13.99
CA ILE A 326 -16.91 2.23 -14.80
C ILE A 326 -15.46 2.27 -15.31
N GLY A 327 -14.48 1.93 -14.47
CA GLY A 327 -13.06 1.83 -14.85
C GLY A 327 -12.83 0.79 -15.96
N ILE A 328 -13.33 -0.43 -15.76
CA ILE A 328 -13.20 -1.52 -16.74
C ILE A 328 -13.85 -1.15 -18.08
N ILE A 329 -15.05 -0.57 -18.06
CA ILE A 329 -15.74 -0.13 -19.28
C ILE A 329 -14.93 0.96 -19.98
N ASN A 330 -14.41 1.94 -19.23
CA ASN A 330 -13.59 3.01 -19.79
C ASN A 330 -12.32 2.45 -20.47
N SER A 331 -11.61 1.53 -19.82
CA SER A 331 -10.43 0.88 -20.40
C SER A 331 -10.77 0.06 -21.65
N LEU A 332 -11.88 -0.70 -21.64
CA LEU A 332 -12.33 -1.46 -22.81
C LEU A 332 -12.68 -0.55 -23.99
N VAL A 333 -13.36 0.58 -23.75
CA VAL A 333 -13.69 1.57 -24.79
C VAL A 333 -12.42 2.18 -25.36
N VAL A 334 -11.46 2.58 -24.52
CA VAL A 334 -10.18 3.14 -24.98
C VAL A 334 -9.39 2.13 -25.81
N ILE A 335 -9.28 0.87 -25.36
CA ILE A 335 -8.61 -0.21 -26.11
C ILE A 335 -9.31 -0.42 -27.46
N PHE A 336 -10.64 -0.46 -27.48
CA PHE A 336 -11.41 -0.61 -28.72
C PHE A 336 -11.18 0.55 -29.69
N VAL A 337 -11.23 1.80 -29.22
CA VAL A 337 -11.01 2.99 -30.06
C VAL A 337 -9.56 3.03 -30.59
N LEU A 338 -8.57 2.73 -29.76
CA LEU A 338 -7.16 2.70 -30.17
C LEU A 338 -6.90 1.60 -31.20
N THR A 339 -7.39 0.38 -30.94
CA THR A 339 -7.26 -0.74 -31.89
C THR A 339 -7.98 -0.46 -33.20
N ALA A 340 -9.18 0.12 -33.17
CA ALA A 340 -9.91 0.54 -34.37
C ALA A 340 -9.15 1.62 -35.15
N THR A 341 -8.59 2.62 -34.47
CA THR A 341 -7.81 3.69 -35.11
C THR A 341 -6.54 3.15 -35.75
N ILE A 342 -5.80 2.28 -35.04
CA ILE A 342 -4.62 1.58 -35.59
C ILE A 342 -5.03 0.71 -36.77
N ALA A 343 -6.12 -0.05 -36.67
CA ALA A 343 -6.63 -0.88 -37.76
C ALA A 343 -7.01 -0.04 -38.98
N VAL A 344 -7.69 1.09 -38.81
CA VAL A 344 -8.03 2.02 -39.91
C VAL A 344 -6.77 2.58 -40.56
N VAL A 345 -5.79 3.04 -39.76
CA VAL A 345 -4.51 3.55 -40.29
C VAL A 345 -3.77 2.45 -41.04
N LEU A 346 -3.69 1.24 -40.47
CA LEU A 346 -3.03 0.10 -41.09
C LEU A 346 -3.72 -0.32 -42.38
N ILE A 347 -5.04 -0.48 -42.38
CA ILE A 347 -5.84 -0.82 -43.57
C ILE A 347 -5.72 0.26 -44.63
N ARG A 348 -5.81 1.54 -44.25
CA ARG A 348 -5.66 2.67 -45.18
C ARG A 348 -4.28 2.65 -45.83
N ASN A 349 -3.22 2.47 -45.05
CA ASN A 349 -1.84 2.41 -45.54
C ASN A 349 -1.62 1.18 -46.43
N LEU A 350 -2.13 0.02 -46.04
CA LEU A 350 -1.97 -1.24 -46.76
C LEU A 350 -2.78 -1.23 -48.07
N ARG A 351 -3.99 -0.66 -48.07
CA ARG A 351 -4.78 -0.41 -49.29
C ARG A 351 -4.06 0.54 -50.23
N CYS A 352 -3.57 1.69 -49.76
CA CYS A 352 -2.76 2.60 -50.59
C CYS A 352 -1.54 1.90 -51.19
N ASP A 353 -0.79 1.12 -50.39
CA ASP A 353 0.42 0.41 -50.87
C ASP A 353 0.07 -0.66 -51.91
N LEU A 354 -1.06 -1.38 -51.75
CA LEU A 354 -1.53 -2.36 -52.73
C LEU A 354 -2.00 -1.69 -54.02
N THR A 355 -2.80 -0.62 -53.94
CA THR A 355 -3.30 0.11 -55.12
C THR A 355 -2.15 0.74 -55.90
N ASN A 356 -1.16 1.34 -55.23
CA ASN A 356 0.02 1.90 -55.90
C ASN A 356 0.83 0.83 -56.62
N LYS A 357 0.95 -0.38 -56.05
CA LYS A 357 1.63 -1.51 -56.73
C LYS A 357 0.85 -2.02 -57.94
N LEU A 358 -0.48 -2.12 -57.84
CA LEU A 358 -1.33 -2.55 -58.95
C LEU A 358 -1.27 -1.55 -60.10
N LEU A 359 -1.38 -0.25 -59.81
CA LEU A 359 -1.22 0.82 -60.80
C LEU A 359 0.17 0.82 -61.43
N ALA A 360 1.24 0.60 -60.64
CA ALA A 360 2.60 0.50 -61.17
C ALA A 360 2.79 -0.74 -62.08
N ALA A 361 2.13 -1.86 -61.76
CA ALA A 361 2.16 -3.08 -62.59
C ALA A 361 1.38 -2.89 -63.91
N GLU A 362 0.23 -2.23 -63.86
CA GLU A 362 -0.60 -1.90 -65.03
C GLU A 362 0.11 -0.91 -65.96
N ASN A 363 0.71 0.15 -65.41
CA ASN A 363 1.54 1.09 -66.17
C ASN A 363 2.73 0.38 -66.83
N LYS A 364 3.38 -0.58 -66.16
CA LYS A 364 4.48 -1.38 -66.76
C LYS A 364 4.02 -2.18 -67.99
N LEU A 365 2.85 -2.81 -67.93
CA LEU A 365 2.30 -3.58 -69.05
C LEU A 365 1.88 -2.68 -70.22
N LEU A 366 1.28 -1.52 -69.94
CA LEU A 366 0.92 -0.53 -70.96
C LEU A 366 2.14 0.09 -71.66
N THR A 367 3.29 0.16 -70.97
CA THR A 367 4.55 0.68 -71.53
C THR A 367 5.23 -0.30 -72.50
N GLU A 368 4.95 -1.61 -72.41
CA GLU A 368 5.45 -2.61 -73.36
C GLU A 368 4.69 -2.60 -74.70
N GLU A 369 3.45 -2.09 -74.74
CA GLU A 369 2.60 -2.09 -75.94
C GLU A 369 2.68 -0.78 -76.76
N HIS A 370 3.08 0.35 -76.15
CA HIS A 370 3.23 1.64 -76.83
C HIS A 370 4.61 2.25 -76.56
N ASN A 371 5.45 2.31 -77.60
CA ASN A 371 6.78 2.93 -77.60
C ASN A 371 6.68 4.48 -77.49
N TYR A 372 6.17 4.98 -76.38
CA TYR A 372 6.11 6.39 -76.00
C TYR A 372 7.11 6.67 -74.88
N LYS A 373 7.89 7.73 -75.04
CA LYS A 373 9.00 8.14 -74.16
C LYS A 373 8.58 8.30 -72.70
N VAL A 374 9.32 7.59 -71.85
CA VAL A 374 9.90 8.05 -70.56
C VAL A 374 8.93 8.85 -69.66
N LEU A 375 8.21 8.14 -68.78
CA LEU A 375 8.22 8.59 -67.39
C LEU A 375 9.67 8.43 -66.93
N THR A 376 10.31 9.52 -66.55
CA THR A 376 11.69 9.50 -66.06
C THR A 376 11.79 8.51 -64.91
N ASP A 377 12.94 7.83 -64.77
CA ASP A 377 13.26 7.04 -63.57
C ASP A 377 13.05 7.85 -62.27
N GLU A 378 12.97 9.19 -62.36
CA GLU A 378 12.60 10.12 -61.29
C GLU A 378 11.13 10.00 -60.83
N GLU A 379 10.12 9.95 -61.71
CA GLU A 379 8.69 9.91 -61.27
C GLU A 379 8.30 8.53 -60.71
N CYS A 380 8.87 7.44 -61.25
CA CYS A 380 8.74 6.09 -60.68
C CYS A 380 9.52 5.96 -59.36
N ASN A 381 10.70 6.57 -59.26
CA ASN A 381 11.41 6.69 -57.98
C ASN A 381 10.64 7.53 -56.97
N GLU A 382 9.94 8.60 -57.37
CA GLU A 382 9.13 9.43 -56.46
C GLU A 382 7.97 8.65 -55.82
N ASP A 383 7.34 7.73 -56.55
CA ASP A 383 6.29 6.87 -56.02
C ASP A 383 6.83 5.71 -55.16
N LEU A 384 8.03 5.19 -55.49
CA LEU A 384 8.79 4.29 -54.60
C LEU A 384 9.27 5.02 -53.32
N VAL A 385 9.62 6.31 -53.43
CA VAL A 385 9.96 7.22 -52.33
C VAL A 385 8.74 7.45 -51.41
N LYS A 386 7.51 7.36 -51.91
CA LYS A 386 6.27 7.45 -51.12
C LYS A 386 5.97 6.21 -50.26
N SER A 387 6.53 5.03 -50.54
CA SER A 387 6.43 3.87 -49.62
C SER A 387 7.45 4.03 -48.47
N GLY A 388 7.28 5.09 -47.68
CA GLY A 388 8.25 5.59 -46.70
C GLY A 388 8.75 4.56 -45.69
N TRP A 389 7.92 3.58 -45.29
CA TRP A 389 8.31 2.53 -44.34
C TRP A 389 9.32 1.52 -44.89
N LYS A 390 9.29 1.23 -46.20
CA LYS A 390 10.29 0.36 -46.84
C LYS A 390 11.66 1.03 -46.92
N LEU A 391 11.71 2.35 -47.07
CA LEU A 391 12.98 3.07 -47.04
C LEU A 391 13.59 3.11 -45.63
N VAL A 392 12.74 2.99 -44.60
CA VAL A 392 13.19 2.98 -43.20
C VAL A 392 13.73 1.60 -42.79
N HIS A 393 13.45 0.52 -43.54
CA HIS A 393 13.87 -0.85 -43.15
C HIS A 393 15.38 -1.01 -42.92
N ALA A 394 16.20 -0.25 -43.67
CA ALA A 394 17.66 -0.23 -43.56
C ALA A 394 18.17 0.71 -42.44
N ASP A 395 17.29 1.54 -41.88
CA ASP A 395 17.59 2.52 -40.81
C ASP A 395 17.03 2.11 -39.44
N VAL A 396 16.05 1.18 -39.36
CA VAL A 396 15.42 0.74 -38.09
C VAL A 396 16.44 0.21 -37.08
N PHE A 397 17.40 -0.59 -37.54
CA PHE A 397 18.37 -1.27 -36.68
C PHE A 397 19.70 -0.53 -36.56
N ARG A 398 19.77 0.71 -37.05
CA ARG A 398 20.96 1.55 -36.90
C ARG A 398 21.21 1.81 -35.41
N PRO A 399 22.47 1.78 -34.95
CA PRO A 399 22.79 2.16 -33.58
C PRO A 399 22.29 3.59 -33.32
N PRO A 400 21.48 3.80 -32.27
CA PRO A 400 20.97 5.12 -31.93
C PRO A 400 22.11 6.04 -31.45
N SER A 401 21.88 7.35 -31.44
CA SER A 401 22.89 8.34 -30.98
C SER A 401 23.39 8.07 -29.56
N ASN A 402 22.52 7.52 -28.69
CA ASN A 402 22.84 7.15 -27.31
C ASN A 402 22.46 5.68 -27.02
N PRO A 403 23.26 4.69 -27.46
CA PRO A 403 22.93 3.26 -27.33
C PRO A 403 23.00 2.79 -25.88
N MET A 404 23.80 3.45 -25.04
CA MET A 404 23.93 3.13 -23.62
C MET A 404 22.63 3.40 -22.85
N MET A 405 22.04 4.58 -23.02
CA MET A 405 20.84 4.97 -22.28
C MET A 405 19.63 4.12 -22.68
N LEU A 406 19.47 3.84 -23.97
CA LEU A 406 18.43 2.94 -24.46
C LEU A 406 18.56 1.53 -23.86
N SER A 407 19.77 0.97 -23.89
CA SER A 407 20.03 -0.38 -23.35
C SER A 407 19.75 -0.47 -21.84
N VAL A 408 20.06 0.60 -21.09
CA VAL A 408 19.74 0.69 -19.66
C VAL A 408 18.23 0.78 -19.44
N CYS A 409 17.51 1.63 -20.17
CA CYS A 409 16.05 1.72 -20.08
C CYS A 409 15.36 0.38 -20.39
N CYS A 410 15.79 -0.32 -21.44
CA CYS A 410 15.25 -1.64 -21.79
C CYS A 410 15.54 -2.70 -20.72
N GLY A 411 16.74 -2.70 -20.13
CA GLY A 411 17.10 -3.61 -19.04
C GLY A 411 16.27 -3.37 -17.78
N SER A 412 16.16 -2.12 -17.34
CA SER A 412 15.31 -1.74 -16.20
C SER A 412 13.83 -2.06 -16.46
N GLY A 413 13.35 -1.85 -17.69
CA GLY A 413 11.99 -2.21 -18.08
C GLY A 413 11.73 -3.72 -17.98
N MET A 414 12.68 -4.55 -18.43
CA MET A 414 12.57 -6.01 -18.28
C MET A 414 12.61 -6.44 -16.82
N GLN A 415 13.46 -5.81 -15.98
CA GLN A 415 13.50 -6.09 -14.54
C GLN A 415 12.15 -5.84 -13.89
N LEU A 416 11.50 -4.71 -14.16
CA LEU A 416 10.18 -4.38 -13.62
C LEU A 416 9.09 -5.33 -14.12
N LEU A 417 9.13 -5.70 -15.41
CA LEU A 417 8.18 -6.64 -16.01
C LEU A 417 8.32 -8.05 -15.42
N CYS A 418 9.54 -8.56 -15.26
CA CYS A 418 9.75 -9.85 -14.61
C CYS A 418 9.34 -9.81 -13.14
N MET A 419 9.67 -8.73 -12.42
CA MET A 419 9.26 -8.54 -11.03
C MET A 419 7.73 -8.55 -10.90
N SER A 420 7.00 -7.82 -11.76
CA SER A 420 5.54 -7.76 -11.68
C SER A 420 4.88 -9.11 -12.00
N ILE A 421 5.37 -9.84 -13.00
CA ILE A 421 4.87 -11.18 -13.34
C ILE A 421 5.11 -12.16 -12.18
N VAL A 422 6.32 -12.19 -11.62
CA VAL A 422 6.64 -13.10 -10.50
C VAL A 422 5.81 -12.76 -9.27
N THR A 423 5.65 -11.46 -8.96
CA THR A 423 4.81 -11.02 -7.85
C THR A 423 3.35 -11.41 -8.06
N LEU A 424 2.82 -11.26 -9.28
CA LEU A 424 1.46 -11.67 -9.63
C LEU A 424 1.27 -13.18 -9.45
N VAL A 425 2.21 -14.00 -9.90
CA VAL A 425 2.16 -15.45 -9.70
C VAL A 425 2.18 -15.81 -8.21
N LEU A 426 3.05 -15.20 -7.41
CA LEU A 426 3.09 -15.43 -5.96
C LEU A 426 1.82 -14.96 -5.24
N ALA A 427 1.21 -13.87 -5.70
CA ALA A 427 -0.07 -13.39 -5.21
C ALA A 427 -1.21 -14.37 -5.55
N LEU A 428 -1.28 -14.85 -6.80
CA LEU A 428 -2.27 -15.84 -7.24
C LEU A 428 -2.13 -17.19 -6.52
N MET A 429 -0.91 -17.57 -6.15
CA MET A 429 -0.65 -18.76 -5.32
C MET A 429 -0.98 -18.56 -3.83
N GLY A 430 -1.32 -17.33 -3.40
CA GLY A 430 -1.69 -17.02 -2.02
C GLY A 430 -0.52 -16.80 -1.05
N PHE A 431 0.73 -16.76 -1.53
CA PHE A 431 1.90 -16.49 -0.67
C PHE A 431 1.92 -15.05 -0.13
N LEU A 432 1.29 -14.12 -0.85
CA LEU A 432 1.15 -12.72 -0.47
C LEU A 432 -0.26 -12.48 0.07
N SER A 433 -0.56 -13.06 1.24
CA SER A 433 -1.83 -12.84 1.92
C SER A 433 -1.87 -11.43 2.56
N PRO A 434 -2.98 -10.68 2.44
CA PRO A 434 -3.18 -9.42 3.17
C PRO A 434 -3.05 -9.55 4.69
N ALA A 435 -3.17 -10.77 5.22
CA ALA A 435 -3.01 -11.06 6.65
C ALA A 435 -1.57 -10.80 7.17
N CYS A 436 -0.56 -10.88 6.30
CA CYS A 436 0.82 -10.47 6.62
C CYS A 436 1.02 -8.99 6.25
N ARG A 437 0.88 -8.08 7.20
CA ARG A 437 1.13 -6.65 6.94
C ARG A 437 2.56 -6.42 6.46
N GLY A 438 2.74 -5.53 5.49
CA GLY A 438 4.05 -5.21 4.93
C GLY A 438 4.77 -6.34 4.15
N SER A 439 4.24 -7.56 4.13
CA SER A 439 4.85 -8.68 3.39
C SER A 439 4.84 -8.44 1.89
N PHE A 440 3.76 -7.83 1.36
CA PHE A 440 3.66 -7.48 -0.06
C PHE A 440 4.78 -6.50 -0.48
N ILE A 441 4.97 -5.42 0.26
CA ILE A 441 6.01 -4.41 -0.01
C ILE A 441 7.41 -5.00 0.18
N SER A 442 7.61 -5.82 1.22
CA SER A 442 8.87 -6.54 1.43
C SER A 442 9.20 -7.46 0.25
N ALA A 443 8.22 -8.24 -0.21
CA ALA A 443 8.38 -9.17 -1.33
C ALA A 443 8.67 -8.44 -2.64
N LEU A 444 7.97 -7.34 -2.93
CA LEU A 444 8.25 -6.48 -4.09
C LEU A 444 9.71 -6.01 -4.08
N LEU A 445 10.20 -5.55 -2.93
CA LEU A 445 11.56 -5.05 -2.77
C LEU A 445 12.61 -6.16 -2.89
N TYR A 446 12.37 -7.35 -2.32
CA TYR A 446 13.27 -8.49 -2.48
C TYR A 446 13.29 -9.00 -3.93
N LEU A 447 12.13 -9.14 -4.57
CA LEU A 447 12.03 -9.53 -5.98
C LEU A 447 12.69 -8.52 -6.91
N PHE A 448 12.54 -7.23 -6.64
CA PHE A 448 13.21 -6.18 -7.40
C PHE A 448 14.74 -6.35 -7.37
N VAL A 449 15.30 -6.61 -6.18
CA VAL A 449 16.74 -6.85 -6.01
C VAL A 449 17.20 -8.11 -6.73
N LEU A 450 16.45 -9.21 -6.63
CA LEU A 450 16.78 -10.48 -7.28
C LEU A 450 16.71 -10.38 -8.81
N MET A 451 15.76 -9.60 -9.35
CA MET A 451 15.61 -9.39 -10.79
C MET A 451 16.67 -8.43 -11.38
N GLY A 452 17.59 -7.88 -10.56
CA GLY A 452 18.71 -7.07 -11.03
C GLY A 452 19.61 -7.80 -12.03
N GLY A 453 19.76 -9.13 -11.90
CA GLY A 453 20.50 -9.94 -12.87
C GLY A 453 19.88 -9.93 -14.28
N VAL A 454 18.54 -9.91 -14.38
CA VAL A 454 17.83 -9.82 -15.66
C VAL A 454 18.06 -8.47 -16.31
N ALA A 455 18.05 -7.39 -15.52
CA ALA A 455 18.40 -6.05 -16.00
C ALA A 455 19.81 -6.02 -16.60
N GLY A 456 20.81 -6.55 -15.88
CA GLY A 456 22.19 -6.62 -16.36
C GLY A 456 22.34 -7.44 -17.65
N TYR A 457 21.65 -8.59 -17.74
CA TYR A 457 21.65 -9.45 -18.92
C TYR A 457 21.07 -8.77 -20.15
N VAL A 458 19.90 -8.14 -20.03
CA VAL A 458 19.24 -7.47 -21.16
C VAL A 458 20.00 -6.22 -21.59
N THR A 459 20.48 -5.41 -20.64
CA THR A 459 21.28 -4.22 -20.94
C THR A 459 22.57 -4.57 -21.68
N SER A 460 23.31 -5.58 -21.24
CA SER A 460 24.55 -6.01 -21.89
C SER A 460 24.31 -6.57 -23.29
N ARG A 461 23.27 -7.39 -23.48
CA ARG A 461 22.92 -7.99 -24.77
C ARG A 461 22.46 -6.94 -25.79
N MET A 462 21.62 -6.00 -25.38
CA MET A 462 21.22 -4.86 -26.23
C MET A 462 22.41 -3.97 -26.58
N TYR A 463 23.26 -3.65 -25.60
CA TYR A 463 24.42 -2.79 -25.83
C TYR A 463 25.46 -3.42 -26.78
N LYS A 464 25.67 -4.74 -26.67
CA LYS A 464 26.50 -5.51 -27.60
C LYS A 464 25.92 -5.51 -29.02
N THR A 465 24.59 -5.58 -29.14
CA THR A 465 23.87 -5.56 -30.42
C THR A 465 24.09 -4.24 -31.18
N PHE A 466 24.23 -3.11 -30.46
CA PHE A 466 24.56 -1.81 -31.05
C PHE A 466 26.08 -1.55 -31.18
N THR A 467 26.91 -2.58 -31.15
CA THR A 467 28.39 -2.49 -31.29
C THR A 467 29.07 -1.59 -30.24
N GLY A 468 28.46 -1.44 -29.06
CA GLY A 468 28.99 -0.61 -27.98
C GLY A 468 30.27 -1.20 -27.36
N GLN A 469 31.35 -0.41 -27.28
CA GLN A 469 32.63 -0.89 -26.75
C GLN A 469 32.78 -0.76 -25.23
N SER A 470 32.01 0.10 -24.56
CA SER A 470 32.17 0.37 -23.12
C SER A 470 31.17 -0.40 -22.24
N SER A 471 31.36 -1.72 -22.14
CA SER A 471 30.51 -2.64 -21.36
C SER A 471 30.41 -2.30 -19.88
N GLN A 472 31.54 -1.93 -19.27
CA GLN A 472 31.61 -1.57 -17.84
C GLN A 472 30.79 -0.33 -17.53
N LYS A 473 30.88 0.71 -18.37
CA LYS A 473 30.12 1.95 -18.20
C LYS A 473 28.61 1.71 -18.31
N ALA A 474 28.18 0.85 -19.23
CA ALA A 474 26.78 0.52 -19.41
C ALA A 474 26.21 -0.27 -18.22
N THR A 475 27.02 -1.17 -17.66
CA THR A 475 26.66 -1.96 -16.48
C THR A 475 26.59 -1.09 -15.22
N ILE A 476 27.55 -0.17 -15.02
CA ILE A 476 27.52 0.80 -13.92
C ILE A 476 26.30 1.71 -14.04
N LEU A 477 26.02 2.23 -15.25
CA LEU A 477 24.84 3.08 -15.45
C LEU A 477 23.53 2.30 -15.25
N GLY A 478 23.48 1.01 -15.60
CA GLY A 478 22.35 0.14 -15.31
C GLY A 478 22.15 -0.10 -13.80
N ALA A 479 23.23 -0.33 -13.06
CA ALA A 479 23.17 -0.61 -11.63
C ALA A 479 22.84 0.63 -10.77
N PHE A 480 23.33 1.81 -11.16
CA PHE A 480 23.21 3.03 -10.36
C PHE A 480 22.22 4.06 -10.92
N GLY A 481 21.92 4.04 -12.21
CA GLY A 481 21.12 5.09 -12.87
C GLY A 481 19.70 5.18 -12.31
N PHE A 482 18.85 4.20 -12.63
CA PHE A 482 17.46 4.21 -12.19
C PHE A 482 17.30 4.00 -10.67
N PRO A 483 17.94 3.00 -10.04
CA PRO A 483 17.85 2.83 -8.59
C PRO A 483 18.39 4.04 -7.80
N GLY A 484 19.43 4.70 -8.30
CA GLY A 484 20.01 5.88 -7.66
C GLY A 484 19.12 7.12 -7.76
N ILE A 485 18.44 7.33 -8.89
CA ILE A 485 17.43 8.39 -9.00
C ILE A 485 16.27 8.13 -8.03
N ALA A 486 15.76 6.90 -7.99
CA ALA A 486 14.68 6.53 -7.07
C ALA A 486 15.08 6.72 -5.61
N PHE A 487 16.30 6.29 -5.23
CA PHE A 487 16.83 6.48 -3.89
C PHE A 487 17.07 7.97 -3.55
N GLY A 488 17.51 8.78 -4.52
CA GLY A 488 17.65 10.23 -4.36
C GLY A 488 16.31 10.91 -4.08
N VAL A 489 15.26 10.57 -4.83
CA VAL A 489 13.89 11.06 -4.57
C VAL A 489 13.41 10.61 -3.19
N PHE A 490 13.64 9.34 -2.83
CA PHE A 490 13.31 8.82 -1.51
C PHE A 490 14.02 9.60 -0.38
N LEU A 491 15.31 9.91 -0.51
CA LEU A 491 16.04 10.70 0.48
C LEU A 491 15.48 12.12 0.62
N ILE A 492 15.13 12.77 -0.48
CA ILE A 492 14.50 14.11 -0.45
C ILE A 492 13.16 14.05 0.28
N MET A 493 12.30 13.07 -0.05
CA MET A 493 11.03 12.89 0.63
C MET A 493 11.21 12.55 2.11
N ASN A 494 12.21 11.73 2.44
CA ASN A 494 12.52 11.40 3.83
C ASN A 494 13.00 12.62 4.62
N MET A 495 13.79 13.52 4.01
CA MET A 495 14.19 14.78 4.63
C MET A 495 12.98 15.69 4.92
N ILE A 496 12.02 15.75 3.99
CA ILE A 496 10.75 16.48 4.20
C ILE A 496 9.96 15.84 5.35
N ALA A 497 9.86 14.51 5.39
CA ALA A 497 9.15 13.78 6.45
C ALA A 497 9.79 14.00 7.83
N ILE A 498 11.12 14.03 7.92
CA ILE A 498 11.86 14.36 9.15
C ILE A 498 11.56 15.80 9.57
N PHE A 499 11.60 16.76 8.63
CA PHE A 499 11.31 18.17 8.93
C PHE A 499 9.86 18.38 9.41
N LYS A 500 8.92 17.61 8.87
CA LYS A 500 7.51 17.60 9.28
C LYS A 500 7.25 16.75 10.52
N GLU A 501 8.27 16.09 11.05
CA GLU A 501 8.18 15.22 12.22
C GLU A 501 7.12 14.11 12.07
N SER A 502 6.96 13.60 10.86
CA SER A 502 5.94 12.59 10.50
C SER A 502 6.42 11.17 10.80
N SER A 503 5.47 10.27 11.10
CA SER A 503 5.76 8.83 11.27
C SER A 503 6.35 8.17 10.02
N TYR A 504 6.10 8.75 8.83
CA TYR A 504 6.70 8.28 7.56
C TYR A 504 8.22 8.47 7.50
N ALA A 505 8.81 9.24 8.41
CA ALA A 505 10.26 9.41 8.46
C ALA A 505 10.94 8.07 8.77
N VAL A 506 11.78 7.62 7.85
CA VAL A 506 12.60 6.42 7.99
C VAL A 506 13.87 6.78 8.77
N PRO A 507 14.16 6.12 9.91
CA PRO A 507 15.32 6.34 10.72
C PRO A 507 16.56 5.79 10.00
N PHE A 508 17.70 6.40 10.31
CA PHE A 508 18.98 6.13 9.68
C PHE A 508 19.37 4.64 9.58
N PRO A 509 19.18 3.78 10.62
CA PRO A 509 19.56 2.37 10.53
C PRO A 509 18.84 1.60 9.42
N ARG A 510 17.59 1.95 9.12
CA ARG A 510 16.81 1.29 8.06
C ARG A 510 17.25 1.74 6.68
N ILE A 511 17.63 3.02 6.54
CA ILE A 511 18.25 3.53 5.32
C ILE A 511 19.56 2.78 5.04
N LEU A 512 20.36 2.51 6.07
CA LEU A 512 21.59 1.72 5.94
C LEU A 512 21.30 0.30 5.42
N VAL A 513 20.26 -0.36 5.93
CA VAL A 513 19.83 -1.69 5.42
C VAL A 513 19.46 -1.63 3.94
N LEU A 514 18.72 -0.60 3.49
CA LEU A 514 18.40 -0.43 2.08
C LEU A 514 19.66 -0.23 1.22
N ILE A 515 20.62 0.57 1.68
CA ILE A 515 21.89 0.80 0.98
C ILE A 515 22.69 -0.51 0.90
N LEU A 516 22.77 -1.27 2.00
CA LEU A 516 23.47 -2.56 2.02
C LEU A 516 22.80 -3.57 1.09
N MET A 517 21.48 -3.57 0.99
CA MET A 517 20.77 -4.46 0.07
C MET A 517 20.96 -4.04 -1.40
N TRP A 518 20.97 -2.73 -1.68
CA TRP A 518 21.23 -2.21 -3.01
C TRP A 518 22.68 -2.49 -3.46
N LEU A 519 23.68 -2.06 -2.69
CA LEU A 519 25.09 -2.19 -3.04
C LEU A 519 25.62 -3.62 -2.85
N GLY A 520 25.11 -4.35 -1.85
CA GLY A 520 25.60 -5.68 -1.49
C GLY A 520 24.97 -6.82 -2.27
N VAL A 521 23.73 -6.66 -2.76
CA VAL A 521 23.02 -7.74 -3.49
C VAL A 521 22.68 -7.32 -4.91
N SER A 522 21.96 -6.20 -5.09
CA SER A 522 21.47 -5.80 -6.42
C SER A 522 22.62 -5.46 -7.37
N THR A 523 23.59 -4.64 -6.94
CA THR A 523 24.72 -4.24 -7.79
C THR A 523 25.55 -5.45 -8.28
N PRO A 524 26.02 -6.39 -7.42
CA PRO A 524 26.72 -7.58 -7.88
C PRO A 524 25.89 -8.45 -8.82
N LEU A 525 24.59 -8.63 -8.57
CA LEU A 525 23.71 -9.39 -9.45
C LEU A 525 23.63 -8.77 -10.86
N VAL A 526 23.55 -7.45 -10.96
CA VAL A 526 23.58 -6.74 -12.26
C VAL A 526 24.89 -7.01 -12.99
N PHE A 527 26.03 -7.01 -12.30
CA PHE A 527 27.33 -7.34 -12.90
C PHE A 527 27.41 -8.79 -13.37
N ILE A 528 26.89 -9.75 -12.58
CA ILE A 528 26.82 -11.16 -12.96
C ILE A 528 25.93 -11.34 -14.20
N GLY A 529 24.75 -10.71 -14.21
CA GLY A 529 23.85 -10.72 -15.35
C GLY A 529 24.49 -10.13 -16.61
N ALA A 530 25.21 -9.02 -16.46
CA ALA A 530 25.94 -8.39 -17.55
C ALA A 530 27.07 -9.28 -18.09
N HIS A 531 27.79 -9.99 -17.21
CA HIS A 531 28.83 -10.94 -17.63
C HIS A 531 28.25 -12.05 -18.53
N PHE A 532 27.11 -12.64 -18.15
CA PHE A 532 26.43 -13.64 -18.98
C PHE A 532 25.89 -13.06 -20.30
N GLY A 533 25.31 -11.86 -20.27
CA GLY A 533 24.78 -11.24 -21.49
C GLY A 533 25.86 -10.80 -22.49
N PHE A 534 27.08 -10.49 -22.03
CA PHE A 534 28.23 -10.28 -22.93
C PHE A 534 28.82 -11.57 -23.47
N LYS A 535 28.71 -12.68 -22.74
CA LYS A 535 29.14 -14.00 -23.21
C LYS A 535 28.22 -14.50 -24.33
N ASP A 536 26.93 -14.21 -24.24
CA ASP A 536 25.95 -14.52 -25.28
C ASP A 536 26.15 -13.67 -26.54
N GLY A 537 25.77 -14.23 -27.69
CA GLY A 537 25.86 -13.56 -29.00
C GLY A 537 24.99 -12.29 -29.07
N ALA A 538 25.42 -11.34 -29.92
CA ALA A 538 24.57 -10.21 -30.29
C ALA A 538 23.27 -10.71 -30.94
N ILE A 539 22.19 -9.95 -30.81
CA ILE A 539 20.94 -10.29 -31.49
C ILE A 539 21.15 -9.99 -32.97
N GLU A 540 21.11 -11.02 -33.81
CA GLU A 540 21.22 -10.86 -35.27
C GLU A 540 19.94 -10.25 -35.82
N PHE A 541 20.06 -9.13 -36.51
CA PHE A 541 18.94 -8.51 -37.19
C PHE A 541 18.78 -9.08 -38.61
N PRO A 542 17.54 -9.25 -39.09
CA PRO A 542 17.27 -9.86 -40.39
C PRO A 542 17.61 -8.95 -41.58
N VAL A 543 18.16 -7.76 -41.35
CA VAL A 543 18.36 -6.70 -42.34
C VAL A 543 19.74 -6.07 -42.19
N THR A 544 20.42 -5.84 -43.31
CA THR A 544 21.66 -5.06 -43.36
C THR A 544 21.35 -3.56 -43.24
N THR A 545 22.04 -2.87 -42.34
CA THR A 545 21.86 -1.42 -42.12
C THR A 545 22.65 -0.58 -43.13
N SER A 546 22.11 0.58 -43.51
CA SER A 546 22.82 1.57 -44.35
C SER A 546 23.84 2.37 -43.53
N ASP A 547 25.04 2.63 -44.07
CA ASP A 547 26.11 3.39 -43.42
C ASP A 547 25.86 4.91 -43.36
N ALA A 548 25.06 5.45 -44.29
CA ALA A 548 24.72 6.89 -44.31
C ALA A 548 23.33 7.14 -43.69
N PRO A 549 23.20 8.05 -42.69
CA PRO A 549 21.90 8.41 -42.13
C PRO A 549 21.11 9.21 -43.17
N ARG A 550 19.83 8.87 -43.35
CA ARG A 550 18.94 9.65 -44.21
C ARG A 550 18.71 11.04 -43.61
N GLN A 551 18.69 12.08 -44.45
CA GLN A 551 18.31 13.41 -44.00
C GLN A 551 16.83 13.41 -43.60
N ILE A 552 16.57 13.78 -42.34
CA ILE A 552 15.22 13.91 -41.80
C ILE A 552 14.74 15.33 -42.14
N PRO A 553 13.60 15.50 -42.84
CA PRO A 553 13.05 16.83 -43.10
C PRO A 553 12.64 17.52 -41.79
N ASP A 554 12.74 18.85 -41.75
CA ASP A 554 12.37 19.64 -40.58
C ASP A 554 10.92 19.38 -40.19
N GLN A 555 10.74 18.88 -38.96
CA GLN A 555 9.42 18.55 -38.45
C GLN A 555 8.76 19.80 -37.85
N PRO A 556 7.46 20.03 -38.08
CA PRO A 556 6.73 21.07 -37.39
C PRO A 556 6.71 20.82 -35.89
N TRP A 557 6.63 21.88 -35.09
CA TRP A 557 6.79 21.83 -33.62
C TRP A 557 5.90 20.79 -32.92
N PHE A 558 4.67 20.56 -33.41
CA PHE A 558 3.73 19.58 -32.84
C PHE A 558 4.07 18.11 -33.15
N LYS A 559 5.01 17.83 -34.07
CA LYS A 559 5.58 16.49 -34.27
C LYS A 559 6.89 16.30 -33.49
N GLY A 560 7.39 17.35 -32.84
CA GLY A 560 8.59 17.28 -32.02
C GLY A 560 8.46 16.26 -30.88
N TRP A 561 9.59 15.70 -30.47
CA TRP A 561 9.65 14.64 -29.45
C TRP A 561 9.07 15.06 -28.10
N ILE A 562 9.22 16.34 -27.70
CA ILE A 562 8.68 16.86 -26.44
C ILE A 562 7.16 16.83 -26.45
N PHE A 563 6.54 17.38 -27.50
CA PHE A 563 5.08 17.46 -27.61
C PHE A 563 4.45 16.08 -27.77
N THR A 564 5.04 15.22 -28.59
CA THR A 564 4.54 13.85 -28.80
C THR A 564 4.69 12.98 -27.56
N THR A 565 5.80 13.09 -26.82
CA THR A 565 6.00 12.38 -25.54
C THR A 565 5.04 12.89 -24.47
N ALA A 566 4.83 14.21 -24.36
CA ALA A 566 3.88 14.78 -23.41
C ALA A 566 2.44 14.37 -23.72
N MET A 567 2.02 14.45 -24.99
CA MET A 567 0.65 14.11 -25.40
C MET A 567 0.38 12.60 -25.29
N GLY A 568 1.29 11.75 -25.76
CA GLY A 568 1.13 10.30 -25.68
C GLY A 568 1.27 9.74 -24.26
N GLY A 569 2.26 10.21 -23.51
CA GLY A 569 2.53 9.75 -22.16
C GLY A 569 1.59 10.33 -21.11
N ILE A 570 1.55 11.66 -20.99
CA ILE A 570 0.88 12.36 -19.88
C ILE A 570 -0.62 12.50 -20.12
N LEU A 571 -1.06 12.78 -21.35
CA LEU A 571 -2.48 13.02 -21.59
C LEU A 571 -3.26 11.73 -21.88
N VAL A 572 -2.74 10.85 -22.75
CA VAL A 572 -3.49 9.65 -23.16
C VAL A 572 -3.26 8.48 -22.19
N SER A 573 -2.00 8.15 -21.91
CA SER A 573 -1.67 6.96 -21.11
C SER A 573 -2.02 7.14 -19.63
N PHE A 574 -1.66 8.28 -19.02
CA PHE A 574 -1.99 8.55 -17.62
C PHE A 574 -3.50 8.66 -17.40
N ASN A 575 -4.25 9.36 -18.25
CA ASN A 575 -5.70 9.50 -18.07
C ASN A 575 -6.46 8.16 -18.19
N THR A 576 -5.95 7.23 -19.01
CA THR A 576 -6.53 5.89 -19.13
C THR A 576 -6.30 5.05 -17.88
N CYS A 577 -5.13 5.19 -17.24
CA CYS A 577 -4.73 4.39 -16.07
C CYS A 577 -4.98 5.09 -14.73
N TYR A 578 -5.36 6.37 -14.69
CA TYR A 578 -5.43 7.16 -13.46
C TYR A 578 -6.41 6.61 -12.43
N LEU A 579 -7.60 6.18 -12.88
CA LEU A 579 -8.60 5.59 -11.97
C LEU A 579 -8.09 4.29 -11.35
N GLU A 580 -7.51 3.40 -12.17
CA GLU A 580 -6.93 2.15 -11.68
C GLU A 580 -5.73 2.40 -10.76
N TRP A 581 -4.88 3.37 -11.09
CA TRP A 581 -3.78 3.79 -10.23
C TRP A 581 -4.31 4.29 -8.88
N TYR A 582 -5.35 5.12 -8.88
CA TYR A 582 -5.96 5.61 -7.65
C TYR A 582 -6.47 4.46 -6.78
N PHE A 583 -7.13 3.46 -7.36
CA PHE A 583 -7.58 2.27 -6.62
C PHE A 583 -6.42 1.43 -6.10
N ILE A 584 -5.37 1.23 -6.90
CA ILE A 584 -4.16 0.52 -6.45
C ILE A 584 -3.52 1.27 -5.29
N MET A 585 -3.37 2.59 -5.37
CA MET A 585 -2.78 3.36 -4.27
C MET A 585 -3.67 3.38 -3.04
N SER A 586 -4.99 3.51 -3.19
CA SER A 586 -5.94 3.48 -2.08
C SER A 586 -6.08 2.09 -1.42
N SER A 587 -5.71 1.01 -2.11
CA SER A 587 -5.72 -0.33 -1.52
C SER A 587 -4.39 -0.70 -0.85
N ILE A 588 -3.29 -0.05 -1.26
CA ILE A 588 -1.98 -0.22 -0.61
C ILE A 588 -1.87 0.62 0.67
N TRP A 589 -2.51 1.79 0.73
CA TRP A 589 -2.30 2.81 1.76
C TRP A 589 -3.51 3.11 2.63
#